data_AF-A0A660VKT3-F1
#
_entry.id   AF-A0A660VKT3-F1
#
_cell.length_a   1.000
_cell.length_b   1.000
_cell.length_c   1.000
_cell.angle_alpha   90.00
_cell.angle_beta   90.00
_cell.angle_gamma   90.00
#
_symmetry.space_group_name_H-M   'P 1'
#
loop_
_entity.id
_entity.type
_entity.pdbx_description
1 polymer ?
#
loop_
_entity_poly.entity_id
_entity_poly.type
_entity_poly.pdbx_seq_one_letter_code
_entity_poly.pdbx_strand_id
1 'polypeptide(L)'
;MIDNVLKLHDPYRGMGTGFTGRVDIWKTSLDVWKRRPWFGYGFRACSPEYLGHYAGHNGYIVVMVNMGIVGLLVYLSFVIHACLKLVPGVRRGDKFDIIVFWYLLWYLTVGMFEGVAINFANPHTILFFLLVSYVLIRGRLPDDAGPPGRADPPRERPASAP
;
A
#
# COMPACT_ATOMS: atom_id res chain seq x y z
N MET A 1 -21.18 39.36 13.38
CA MET A 1 -21.07 39.21 11.90
C MET A 1 -19.89 38.32 11.52
N ILE A 2 -18.72 38.48 12.15
CA ILE A 2 -17.54 37.61 11.95
C ILE A 2 -17.83 36.14 12.30
N ASP A 3 -18.62 35.85 13.34
CA ASP A 3 -18.88 34.46 13.79
C ASP A 3 -19.65 33.60 12.79
N ASN A 4 -20.56 34.21 12.01
CA ASN A 4 -21.33 33.53 10.97
C ASN A 4 -20.53 33.35 9.66
N VAL A 5 -19.65 34.31 9.32
CA VAL A 5 -18.72 34.18 8.19
C VAL A 5 -17.67 33.12 8.50
N LEU A 6 -17.14 33.15 9.72
CA LEU A 6 -16.19 32.16 10.17
C LEU A 6 -16.85 30.84 10.51
N LYS A 7 -18.18 30.72 10.71
CA LYS A 7 -18.89 29.49 11.14
C LYS A 7 -18.46 28.96 12.52
N LEU A 8 -18.15 29.83 13.48
CA LEU A 8 -17.54 29.46 14.78
C LEU A 8 -18.41 28.51 15.63
N HIS A 9 -19.72 28.51 15.40
CA HIS A 9 -20.69 27.66 16.09
C HIS A 9 -21.40 26.66 15.16
N ASP A 10 -20.85 26.40 13.98
CA ASP A 10 -21.44 25.41 13.06
C ASP A 10 -21.21 23.99 13.64
N PRO A 11 -22.27 23.20 13.92
CA PRO A 11 -22.15 21.85 14.46
C PRO A 11 -21.39 20.89 13.53
N TYR A 12 -21.25 21.22 12.23
CA TYR A 12 -20.45 20.47 11.26
C TYR A 12 -18.97 20.89 11.24
N ARG A 13 -18.54 21.84 12.09
CA ARG A 13 -17.15 22.31 12.15
C ARG A 13 -16.20 21.34 12.87
N GLY A 14 -16.72 20.22 13.36
CA GLY A 14 -15.94 19.11 13.89
C GLY A 14 -15.28 19.33 15.24
N MET A 15 -15.53 20.45 15.94
CA MET A 15 -14.96 20.76 17.26
C MET A 15 -15.46 19.85 18.40
N GLY A 16 -16.40 18.94 18.13
CA GLY A 16 -16.81 17.85 19.03
C GLY A 16 -16.80 16.46 18.39
N THR A 17 -16.35 16.35 17.13
CA THR A 17 -16.32 15.08 16.38
C THR A 17 -14.87 14.64 16.28
N GLY A 18 -14.45 13.62 17.02
CA GLY A 18 -13.07 13.12 16.93
C GLY A 18 -12.63 12.91 15.48
N PHE A 19 -11.43 13.38 15.13
CA PHE A 19 -10.83 13.19 13.80
C PHE A 19 -11.77 13.53 12.62
N THR A 20 -12.26 14.77 12.50
CA THR A 20 -13.03 15.27 11.32
C THR A 20 -14.35 14.53 10.99
N GLY A 21 -14.90 13.73 11.92
CA GLY A 21 -16.08 12.87 11.66
C GLY A 21 -15.74 11.46 11.15
N ARG A 22 -14.44 11.12 11.05
CA ARG A 22 -13.96 9.80 10.56
C ARG A 22 -14.35 8.66 11.47
N VAL A 23 -14.45 8.91 12.78
CA VAL A 23 -14.84 7.88 13.75
C VAL A 23 -16.22 7.32 13.45
N ASP A 24 -17.18 8.19 13.11
CA ASP A 24 -18.56 7.77 12.80
C ASP A 24 -18.65 7.09 11.44
N ILE A 25 -17.85 7.55 10.47
CA ILE A 25 -17.67 6.89 9.17
C ILE A 25 -17.14 5.47 9.36
N TRP A 26 -16.10 5.28 10.18
CA TRP A 26 -15.49 3.99 10.43
C TRP A 26 -16.44 3.04 11.17
N LYS A 27 -17.16 3.52 12.18
CA LYS A 27 -18.18 2.73 12.88
C LYS A 27 -19.25 2.23 11.92
N THR A 28 -19.80 3.13 11.10
CA THR A 28 -20.82 2.78 10.09
C THR A 28 -20.30 1.74 9.10
N SER A 29 -19.08 1.93 8.60
CA SER A 29 -18.44 1.00 7.66
C SER A 29 -18.22 -0.39 8.30
N LEU A 30 -17.82 -0.44 9.57
CA LEU A 30 -17.65 -1.68 10.30
C LEU A 30 -18.98 -2.38 10.56
N ASP A 31 -20.05 -1.63 10.85
CA ASP A 31 -21.39 -2.20 11.03
C ASP A 31 -21.97 -2.77 9.72
N VAL A 32 -21.64 -2.16 8.58
CA VAL A 32 -21.90 -2.74 7.26
C VAL A 32 -21.11 -4.03 7.08
N TRP A 33 -19.79 -4.00 7.30
CA TRP A 33 -18.92 -5.17 7.15
C TRP A 33 -19.37 -6.38 7.99
N LYS A 34 -19.80 -6.17 9.25
CA LYS A 34 -20.29 -7.23 10.15
C LYS A 34 -21.39 -8.11 9.55
N ARG A 35 -22.18 -7.57 8.61
CA ARG A 35 -23.25 -8.32 7.94
C ARG A 35 -22.72 -9.32 6.90
N ARG A 36 -21.53 -9.10 6.35
CA ARG A 36 -20.85 -9.98 5.36
C ARG A 36 -19.33 -10.02 5.60
N PRO A 37 -18.87 -10.63 6.70
CA PRO A 37 -17.50 -10.45 7.18
C PRO A 37 -16.44 -11.14 6.31
N TRP A 38 -16.78 -12.27 5.67
CA TRP A 38 -15.82 -13.12 4.98
C TRP A 38 -15.34 -12.58 3.64
N PHE A 39 -16.29 -12.25 2.76
CA PHE A 39 -16.03 -11.81 1.37
C PHE A 39 -16.52 -10.39 1.08
N GLY A 40 -17.15 -9.72 2.05
CA GLY A 40 -17.65 -8.36 1.88
C GLY A 40 -18.82 -8.27 0.89
N TYR A 41 -18.91 -7.11 0.24
CA TYR A 41 -20.01 -6.72 -0.65
C TYR A 41 -19.62 -6.67 -2.13
N GLY A 42 -18.37 -6.98 -2.47
CA GLY A 42 -17.84 -6.91 -3.82
C GLY A 42 -17.08 -5.61 -4.10
N PHE A 43 -16.49 -5.56 -5.30
CA PHE A 43 -15.65 -4.44 -5.73
C PHE A 43 -16.46 -3.12 -5.79
N ARG A 44 -15.90 -2.04 -5.23
CA ARG A 44 -16.51 -0.69 -5.18
C ARG A 44 -17.80 -0.56 -4.36
N ALA A 45 -18.14 -1.54 -3.50
CA ALA A 45 -19.26 -1.40 -2.57
C ALA A 45 -19.11 -0.20 -1.61
N CYS A 46 -17.87 0.21 -1.32
CA CYS A 46 -17.54 1.38 -0.50
C CYS A 46 -17.42 2.69 -1.31
N SER A 47 -17.95 2.78 -2.54
CA SER A 47 -17.88 4.02 -3.31
C SER A 47 -18.85 5.08 -2.74
N PRO A 48 -18.59 6.37 -2.99
CA PRO A 48 -19.49 7.44 -2.58
C PRO A 48 -20.91 7.29 -3.13
N GLU A 49 -21.07 6.59 -4.26
CA GLU A 49 -22.38 6.30 -4.86
C GLU A 49 -23.21 5.33 -4.01
N TYR A 50 -22.58 4.40 -3.28
CA TYR A 50 -23.26 3.35 -2.52
C TYR A 50 -23.28 3.59 -1.01
N LEU A 51 -22.27 4.24 -0.45
CA LEU A 51 -22.17 4.56 0.98
C LEU A 51 -22.11 6.06 1.28
N GLY A 52 -22.28 6.95 0.30
CA GLY A 52 -22.24 8.41 0.49
C GLY A 52 -20.84 8.95 0.81
N HIS A 53 -20.74 10.18 1.35
CA HIS A 53 -19.49 10.76 1.87
C HIS A 53 -18.84 9.96 3.02
N TYR A 54 -19.47 8.85 3.44
CA TYR A 54 -18.94 7.86 4.38
C TYR A 54 -17.99 6.84 3.72
N ALA A 55 -17.65 7.03 2.45
CA ALA A 55 -16.65 6.25 1.74
C ALA A 55 -15.23 6.53 2.29
N GLY A 56 -14.86 5.78 3.33
CA GLY A 56 -13.53 5.19 3.39
C GLY A 56 -12.35 6.16 3.48
N HIS A 57 -12.18 6.81 4.62
CA HIS A 57 -10.93 7.49 4.99
C HIS A 57 -9.88 6.55 5.61
N ASN A 58 -10.01 5.25 5.34
CA ASN A 58 -9.11 4.21 5.80
C ASN A 58 -9.20 3.05 4.80
N GLY A 59 -8.13 2.85 4.05
CA GLY A 59 -8.03 1.83 3.01
C GLY A 59 -8.27 0.42 3.53
N TYR A 60 -7.90 0.11 4.76
CA TYR A 60 -8.12 -1.22 5.35
C TYR A 60 -9.60 -1.50 5.58
N ILE A 61 -10.35 -0.51 6.09
CA ILE A 61 -11.80 -0.62 6.24
C ILE A 61 -12.47 -0.74 4.87
N VAL A 62 -12.01 0.00 3.87
CA VAL A 62 -12.49 -0.12 2.49
C VAL A 62 -12.28 -1.53 1.94
N VAL A 63 -11.10 -2.13 2.14
CA VAL A 63 -10.83 -3.51 1.74
C VAL A 63 -11.72 -4.49 2.48
N MET A 64 -11.94 -4.32 3.79
CA MET A 64 -12.85 -5.18 4.55
C MET A 64 -14.29 -5.10 4.05
N VAL A 65 -14.82 -3.90 3.79
CA VAL A 65 -16.20 -3.74 3.29
C VAL A 65 -16.34 -4.37 1.90
N ASN A 66 -15.36 -4.17 1.02
CA ASN A 66 -15.42 -4.66 -0.36
C ASN A 66 -15.15 -6.16 -0.48
N MET A 67 -14.12 -6.68 0.20
CA MET A 67 -13.58 -8.03 -0.01
C MET A 67 -13.58 -8.89 1.27
N GLY A 68 -14.07 -8.35 2.38
CA GLY A 68 -14.10 -9.03 3.67
C GLY A 68 -12.72 -9.20 4.30
N ILE A 69 -12.69 -9.99 5.38
CA ILE A 69 -11.44 -10.30 6.10
C ILE A 69 -10.48 -11.10 5.22
N VAL A 70 -11.00 -11.94 4.31
CA VAL A 70 -10.16 -12.72 3.39
C VAL A 70 -9.37 -11.79 2.47
N GLY A 71 -10.03 -10.80 1.86
CA GLY A 71 -9.35 -9.82 1.01
C GLY A 71 -8.32 -8.98 1.78
N LEU A 72 -8.65 -8.58 3.01
CA LEU A 72 -7.70 -7.86 3.87
C LEU A 72 -6.45 -8.69 4.18
N LEU A 73 -6.63 -9.96 4.54
CA LEU A 73 -5.51 -10.86 4.85
C LEU A 73 -4.64 -11.12 3.62
N VAL A 74 -5.24 -11.33 2.45
CA VAL A 74 -4.50 -11.48 1.19
C VAL A 74 -3.69 -10.21 0.91
N TYR A 75 -4.32 -9.04 0.97
CA TYR A 75 -3.65 -7.75 0.77
C TYR A 75 -2.46 -7.56 1.73
N LEU A 76 -2.66 -7.73 3.04
CA LEU A 76 -1.62 -7.57 4.05
C LEU A 76 -0.50 -8.60 3.89
N SER A 77 -0.85 -9.87 3.63
CA SER A 77 0.14 -10.93 3.42
C SER A 77 1.05 -10.62 2.24
N PHE A 78 0.51 -10.05 1.16
CA PHE A 78 1.25 -9.71 -0.04
C PHE A 78 2.28 -8.60 0.23
N VAL A 79 1.86 -7.53 0.93
CA VAL A 79 2.76 -6.42 1.27
C VAL A 79 3.81 -6.84 2.30
N ILE A 80 3.39 -7.52 3.36
CA ILE A 80 4.28 -7.97 4.43
C ILE A 80 5.33 -8.93 3.87
N HIS A 81 4.93 -9.89 3.03
CA HIS A 81 5.86 -10.83 2.42
C HIS A 81 6.89 -10.11 1.53
N ALA A 82 6.48 -9.09 0.77
CA ALA A 82 7.39 -8.26 -0.01
C ALA A 82 8.39 -7.50 0.88
N CYS A 83 7.91 -6.86 1.95
CA CYS A 83 8.78 -6.18 2.92
C CYS A 83 9.80 -7.15 3.55
N LEU A 84 9.38 -8.35 3.94
CA LEU A 84 10.27 -9.36 4.51
C LEU A 84 11.36 -9.81 3.53
N LYS A 85 11.03 -9.94 2.23
CA LYS A 85 12.02 -10.24 1.18
C LYS A 85 13.05 -9.13 0.96
N LEU A 86 12.71 -7.89 1.25
CA LEU A 86 13.62 -6.74 1.12
C LEU A 86 14.61 -6.63 2.30
N VAL A 87 14.28 -7.21 3.47
CA VAL A 87 15.11 -7.09 4.69
C VAL A 87 16.58 -7.47 4.48
N PRO A 88 16.95 -8.57 3.80
CA PRO A 88 18.36 -8.90 3.57
C PRO A 88 19.09 -7.83 2.74
N GLY A 89 18.47 -7.29 1.69
CA GLY A 89 19.04 -6.24 0.86
C GLY A 89 19.19 -4.92 1.61
N VAL A 90 18.17 -4.55 2.39
CA VAL A 90 18.22 -3.40 3.31
C VAL A 90 19.38 -3.52 4.30
N ARG A 91 19.57 -4.71 4.91
CA ARG A 91 20.68 -4.97 5.85
C ARG A 91 22.06 -4.94 5.19
N ARG A 92 22.15 -5.24 3.89
CA ARG A 92 23.38 -5.15 3.08
C ARG A 92 23.65 -3.72 2.58
N GLY A 93 22.72 -2.79 2.75
CA GLY A 93 22.85 -1.43 2.25
C GLY A 93 22.50 -1.27 0.76
N ASP A 94 21.76 -2.22 0.16
CA ASP A 94 21.28 -2.08 -1.22
C ASP A 94 20.31 -0.90 -1.32
N LYS A 95 20.71 0.14 -2.07
CA LYS A 95 19.94 1.38 -2.21
C LYS A 95 18.55 1.15 -2.77
N PHE A 96 18.41 0.23 -3.73
CA PHE A 96 17.13 -0.06 -4.35
C PHE A 96 16.19 -0.71 -3.34
N ASP A 97 16.67 -1.73 -2.61
CA ASP A 97 15.85 -2.42 -1.61
C ASP A 97 15.44 -1.50 -0.45
N ILE A 98 16.32 -0.57 -0.05
CA ILE A 98 16.00 0.49 0.94
C ILE A 98 14.86 1.39 0.43
N ILE A 99 14.97 1.91 -0.79
CA ILE A 99 13.95 2.80 -1.36
C ILE A 99 12.60 2.08 -1.46
N VAL A 100 12.58 0.86 -1.99
CA VAL A 100 11.34 0.08 -2.13
C VAL A 100 10.74 -0.25 -0.77
N PHE A 101 11.56 -0.63 0.21
CA PHE A 101 11.09 -0.92 1.57
C PHE A 101 10.41 0.29 2.21
N TRP A 102 11.03 1.48 2.13
CA TRP A 102 10.43 2.71 2.66
C TRP A 102 9.18 3.12 1.92
N TYR A 103 9.14 2.94 0.59
CA TYR A 103 7.94 3.18 -0.19
C TYR A 103 6.78 2.27 0.25
N LEU A 104 7.02 0.97 0.44
CA LEU A 104 5.99 0.03 0.90
C LEU A 104 5.53 0.35 2.32
N LEU A 105 6.45 0.73 3.20
CA LEU A 105 6.10 1.17 4.56
C LEU A 105 5.25 2.44 4.53
N TRP A 106 5.61 3.42 3.72
CA TRP A 106 4.82 4.62 3.48
C TRP A 106 3.43 4.29 2.91
N TYR A 107 3.35 3.36 1.96
CA TYR A 107 2.07 2.93 1.38
C TYR A 107 1.13 2.34 2.44
N LEU A 108 1.67 1.52 3.36
CA LEU A 108 0.92 0.99 4.50
C LEU A 108 0.45 2.08 5.46
N THR A 109 1.30 3.08 5.78
CA THR A 109 0.90 4.15 6.71
C THR A 109 -0.14 5.08 6.09
N VAL A 110 0.00 5.45 4.81
CA VAL A 110 -0.98 6.28 4.10
C VAL A 110 -2.34 5.58 4.02
N GLY A 111 -2.37 4.25 3.83
CA GLY A 111 -3.60 3.47 3.86
C GLY A 111 -4.42 3.60 5.16
N MET A 112 -3.83 4.06 6.28
CA MET A 112 -4.58 4.31 7.52
C MET A 112 -5.44 5.58 7.45
N PHE A 113 -5.04 6.55 6.64
CA PHE A 113 -5.62 7.89 6.57
C PHE A 113 -6.38 8.16 5.27
N GLU A 114 -6.05 7.41 4.24
CA GLU A 114 -6.60 7.55 2.91
C GLU A 114 -7.35 6.28 2.50
N GLY A 115 -8.45 6.45 1.78
CA GLY A 115 -9.20 5.35 1.13
C GLY A 115 -8.46 4.71 -0.04
N VAL A 116 -7.18 5.01 -0.19
CA VAL A 116 -6.30 4.57 -1.27
C VAL A 116 -5.76 3.18 -0.90
N ALA A 117 -6.63 2.16 -0.90
CA ALA A 117 -6.17 0.78 -0.79
C ALA A 117 -5.88 0.19 -2.18
N ILE A 118 -6.94 0.03 -2.98
CA ILE A 118 -6.87 -0.55 -4.31
C ILE A 118 -7.75 0.31 -5.22
N ASN A 119 -7.17 1.38 -5.76
CA ASN A 119 -7.83 2.24 -6.73
C ASN A 119 -6.95 2.36 -7.97
N PHE A 120 -7.36 1.75 -9.08
CA PHE A 120 -6.61 1.76 -10.33
C PHE A 120 -6.48 3.16 -10.96
N ALA A 121 -7.30 4.12 -10.56
CA ALA A 121 -7.13 5.52 -10.97
C ALA A 121 -6.01 6.23 -10.18
N ASN A 122 -5.47 5.59 -9.13
CA ASN A 122 -4.37 6.13 -8.34
C ASN A 122 -3.03 5.54 -8.84
N PRO A 123 -2.08 6.37 -9.30
CA PRO A 123 -0.79 5.91 -9.79
C PRO A 123 0.02 5.18 -8.70
N HIS A 124 -0.21 5.48 -7.41
CA HIS A 124 0.44 4.77 -6.31
C HIS A 124 0.03 3.30 -6.24
N THR A 125 -1.23 2.95 -6.53
CA THR A 125 -1.66 1.54 -6.54
C THR A 125 -0.98 0.76 -7.66
N ILE A 126 -0.79 1.37 -8.83
CA ILE A 126 -0.08 0.75 -9.96
C ILE A 126 1.40 0.53 -9.59
N LEU A 127 2.06 1.57 -9.07
CA LEU A 127 3.46 1.48 -8.65
C LEU A 127 3.65 0.42 -7.55
N PHE A 128 2.73 0.34 -6.59
CA PHE A 128 2.69 -0.70 -5.57
C PHE A 128 2.66 -2.10 -6.19
N PHE A 129 1.73 -2.39 -7.11
CA PHE A 129 1.65 -3.70 -7.74
C PHE A 129 2.90 -4.04 -8.56
N LEU A 130 3.48 -3.07 -9.26
CA LEU A 130 4.71 -3.27 -10.03
C LEU A 130 5.90 -3.62 -9.12
N LEU A 131 6.11 -2.84 -8.06
CA LEU A 131 7.24 -3.05 -7.14
C LEU A 131 7.11 -4.35 -6.36
N VAL A 132 5.92 -4.65 -5.84
CA VAL A 132 5.71 -5.93 -5.15
C VAL A 132 5.93 -7.10 -6.11
N SER A 133 5.34 -7.05 -7.31
CA SER A 133 5.53 -8.12 -8.30
C SER A 133 7.01 -8.31 -8.65
N TYR A 134 7.75 -7.21 -8.87
CA TYR A 134 9.19 -7.26 -9.12
C TYR A 134 9.95 -7.93 -7.98
N VAL A 135 9.71 -7.54 -6.72
CA VAL A 135 10.37 -8.13 -5.55
C VAL A 135 10.08 -9.63 -5.41
N LEU A 136 8.85 -10.04 -5.71
CA LEU A 136 8.46 -11.45 -5.64
C LEU A 136 9.11 -12.30 -6.73
N ILE A 137 9.29 -11.75 -7.94
CA ILE A 137 9.91 -12.41 -9.09
C ILE A 137 11.44 -12.41 -8.99
N ARG A 138 12.06 -11.32 -8.51
CA ARG A 138 13.52 -11.19 -8.36
C ARG A 138 14.12 -12.36 -7.59
N GLY A 139 13.49 -12.78 -6.49
CA GLY A 139 13.98 -13.94 -5.72
C GLY A 139 13.80 -15.31 -6.39
N ARG A 140 13.27 -15.37 -7.62
CA ARG A 140 13.18 -16.58 -8.46
C ARG A 140 14.18 -16.56 -9.62
N LEU A 141 14.80 -15.42 -9.90
CA LEU A 141 15.83 -15.33 -10.93
C LEU A 141 17.12 -15.96 -10.39
N PRO A 142 17.72 -16.91 -11.11
CA PRO A 142 19.01 -17.48 -10.75
C PRO A 142 20.05 -16.36 -10.59
N ASP A 143 20.86 -16.41 -9.53
CA ASP A 143 21.90 -15.41 -9.19
C ASP A 143 22.97 -15.25 -10.31
N ASP A 144 22.98 -16.17 -11.27
CA ASP A 144 23.81 -16.24 -12.47
C ASP A 144 23.36 -15.31 -13.61
N ALA A 145 22.22 -14.62 -13.48
CA ALA A 145 21.88 -13.47 -14.32
C ALA A 145 22.65 -12.22 -13.85
N GLY A 146 23.98 -12.31 -13.83
CA GLY A 146 24.85 -11.15 -13.68
C GLY A 146 24.52 -10.08 -14.73
N PRO A 147 24.77 -8.79 -14.45
CA PRO A 147 24.49 -7.71 -15.40
C PRO A 147 25.10 -8.04 -16.76
N PRO A 148 24.35 -7.86 -17.88
CA PRO A 148 24.88 -8.16 -19.19
C PRO A 148 26.06 -7.23 -19.47
N GLY A 149 27.26 -7.82 -19.56
CA GLY A 149 28.44 -7.13 -20.07
C GLY A 149 29.30 -6.46 -19.00
N ARG A 150 30.08 -7.26 -18.28
CA ARG A 150 31.50 -6.93 -18.13
C ARG A 150 32.26 -8.08 -18.75
N ALA A 151 32.58 -7.95 -20.05
CA ALA A 151 33.52 -8.86 -20.68
C ALA A 151 34.80 -8.82 -19.85
N ASP A 152 35.18 -9.94 -19.26
CA ASP A 152 36.48 -10.05 -18.62
C ASP A 152 37.54 -9.68 -19.68
N PRO A 153 38.44 -8.74 -19.40
CA PRO A 153 39.53 -8.44 -20.32
C PRO A 153 40.31 -9.74 -20.58
N PRO A 154 40.79 -9.98 -21.82
CA PRO A 154 41.52 -11.18 -22.15
C PRO A 154 42.67 -11.36 -21.16
N ARG A 155 42.72 -12.49 -20.45
CA ARG A 155 43.87 -12.83 -19.61
C ARG A 155 45.09 -12.95 -20.53
N GLU A 156 45.98 -11.97 -20.46
CA GLU A 156 47.29 -12.05 -21.08
C GLU A 156 48.00 -13.30 -20.55
N ARG A 157 48.31 -14.24 -21.44
CA ARG A 157 49.13 -15.40 -21.07
C ARG A 157 50.54 -14.88 -20.78
N PRO A 158 51.15 -15.26 -19.65
CA PRO A 158 52.53 -14.88 -19.39
C PRO A 158 53.41 -15.43 -20.51
N ALA A 159 54.20 -14.53 -21.12
CA ALA A 159 55.19 -14.89 -22.10
C ALA A 159 56.12 -15.95 -21.49
N SER A 160 56.25 -17.07 -22.18
CA SER A 160 57.25 -18.09 -21.87
C SER A 160 58.63 -17.42 -21.81
N ALA A 161 59.22 -17.41 -20.62
CA ALA A 161 60.58 -16.94 -20.39
C ALA A 161 61.58 -17.85 -21.16
N PRO A 162 62.73 -17.28 -21.59
CA PRO A 162 63.64 -17.87 -22.57
C PRO A 162 64.35 -19.15 -22.12
#